data_AF-A0A1I4TJA9-F1
#
_entry.id   AF-A0A1I4TJA9-F1
#
_cell.length_a   1.000
_cell.length_b   1.000
_cell.length_c   1.000
_cell.angle_alpha   90.00
_cell.angle_beta   90.00
_cell.angle_gamma   90.00
#
_symmetry.space_group_name_H-M   'P 1'
#
loop_
_entity.id
_entity.type
_entity.pdbx_description
1 polymer ?
#
loop_
_entity_poly.entity_id
_entity_poly.type
_entity_poly.pdbx_seq_one_letter_code
_entity_poly.pdbx_strand_id
1 'polypeptide(L)'
;MSSRLRHRGLPLLLLLVLLVAGCTPGGSPQAPAAPQRDESGTARASLGDLRTVDPCTLTDPAALRDFGTAENAGTVSLDYCLLHVKLANGSLVQLAVGELGPAPDPQASPVVPRGSLRIVQNAPLPGHCTREILFTDGLALRVSADLLAGDPASGLCGIAEAGAEAATAALEQRRVGHREFPVNSLALVDPCEVLDSAVVQQVPGLEEAQGQPSPAAHQCAWGEQVADSPRVQLTHTAGDPPQVLHGAAVEEEIAGRRTVISVVGGDPQLPLCSAETAHLPFGATGQVEVAQLVVAVPGMTGIDACEFARGLAGQAWPHLPALAP
;
A
#
# COMPACT_ATOMS: atom_id res chain seq x y z
N MET A 1 -57.51 -58.04 56.28
CA MET A 1 -57.20 -56.71 56.83
C MET A 1 -57.61 -55.69 55.76
N SER A 2 -58.86 -55.21 55.81
CA SER A 2 -59.20 -53.81 56.12
C SER A 2 -58.41 -52.80 55.27
N SER A 3 -58.83 -52.31 54.10
CA SER A 3 -60.09 -51.63 53.66
C SER A 3 -60.00 -50.10 53.76
N ARG A 4 -60.31 -49.43 52.63
CA ARG A 4 -60.77 -48.03 52.43
C ARG A 4 -59.67 -46.95 52.45
N LEU A 5 -59.72 -45.86 51.69
CA LEU A 5 -60.83 -45.05 51.15
C LEU A 5 -60.50 -44.60 49.71
N ARG A 6 -61.35 -44.81 48.69
CA ARG A 6 -62.59 -44.08 48.30
C ARG A 6 -62.37 -42.65 47.76
N HIS A 7 -62.54 -42.58 46.43
CA HIS A 7 -62.96 -41.42 45.65
C HIS A 7 -64.11 -40.64 46.30
N ARG A 8 -63.99 -39.30 46.29
CA ARG A 8 -65.06 -38.30 46.25
C ARG A 8 -64.46 -37.14 45.45
N GLY A 9 -64.91 -36.81 44.24
CA GLY A 9 -66.30 -36.49 43.91
C GLY A 9 -66.51 -35.00 44.13
N LEU A 10 -66.04 -34.19 43.17
CA LEU A 10 -66.58 -32.85 42.87
C LEU A 10 -68.09 -33.06 42.56
N PRO A 11 -69.04 -32.20 42.98
CA PRO A 11 -69.11 -30.81 42.51
C PRO A 11 -69.79 -29.81 43.48
N LEU A 12 -69.40 -28.53 43.45
CA LEU A 12 -70.37 -27.45 43.66
C LEU A 12 -69.85 -26.13 43.09
N LEU A 13 -70.70 -25.54 42.27
CA LEU A 13 -70.87 -24.14 41.90
C LEU A 13 -69.92 -23.12 42.56
N LEU A 14 -69.43 -22.14 41.79
CA LEU A 14 -70.02 -20.79 41.74
C LEU A 14 -69.18 -19.86 40.85
N LEU A 15 -69.90 -18.96 40.17
CA LEU A 15 -69.53 -17.61 39.72
C LEU A 15 -68.04 -17.23 39.67
N LEU A 16 -67.58 -16.70 38.52
CA LEU A 16 -67.17 -15.29 38.49
C LEU A 16 -67.03 -14.76 37.05
N VAL A 17 -67.55 -13.56 36.88
CA VAL A 17 -67.46 -12.69 35.71
C VAL A 17 -66.12 -11.92 35.76
N LEU A 18 -65.66 -11.47 34.59
CA LEU A 18 -64.74 -10.34 34.29
C LEU A 18 -63.24 -10.60 34.03
N LEU A 19 -62.83 -9.97 32.91
CA LEU A 19 -61.51 -9.48 32.50
C LEU A 19 -60.54 -10.48 31.86
N VAL A 20 -60.63 -10.61 30.53
CA VAL A 20 -59.46 -10.95 29.70
C VAL A 20 -59.12 -9.72 28.87
N ALA A 21 -58.00 -9.10 29.26
CA ALA A 21 -57.32 -8.03 28.55
C ALA A 21 -56.95 -8.49 27.13
N GLY A 22 -57.15 -7.62 26.15
CA GLY A 22 -56.69 -7.85 24.79
C GLY A 22 -55.16 -7.96 24.76
N CYS A 23 -54.66 -9.12 24.33
CA CYS A 23 -53.25 -9.30 23.97
C CYS A 23 -53.01 -8.56 22.64
N THR A 24 -52.48 -7.34 22.71
CA THR A 24 -51.76 -6.77 21.59
C THR A 24 -50.41 -7.49 21.48
N PRO A 25 -50.02 -8.02 20.31
CA PRO A 25 -48.69 -8.58 20.13
C PRO A 25 -47.68 -7.43 20.29
N GLY A 26 -46.97 -7.46 21.42
CA GLY A 26 -45.88 -6.53 21.69
C GLY A 26 -44.81 -6.72 20.64
N GLY A 27 -44.76 -5.80 19.67
CA GLY A 27 -43.62 -5.64 18.79
C GLY A 27 -42.39 -5.42 19.65
N SER A 28 -41.44 -6.35 19.60
CA SER A 28 -40.15 -6.18 20.23
C SER A 28 -39.55 -4.85 19.76
N PRO A 29 -39.09 -3.98 20.66
CA PRO A 29 -38.41 -2.75 20.26
C PRO A 29 -37.21 -3.15 19.42
N GLN A 30 -37.29 -2.88 18.11
CA GLN A 30 -36.16 -2.99 17.20
C GLN A 30 -35.05 -2.12 17.78
N ALA A 31 -33.94 -2.79 18.16
CA ALA A 31 -32.72 -2.10 18.49
C ALA A 31 -32.43 -1.10 17.35
N PRO A 32 -32.08 0.16 17.66
CA PRO A 32 -31.66 1.10 16.63
C PRO A 32 -30.57 0.43 15.80
N ALA A 33 -30.78 0.34 14.49
CA ALA A 33 -29.74 -0.11 13.59
C ALA A 33 -28.49 0.71 13.88
N ALA A 34 -27.36 0.04 14.11
CA ALA A 34 -26.09 0.72 14.26
C ALA A 34 -25.94 1.71 13.08
N PRO A 35 -25.49 2.96 13.32
CA PRO A 35 -25.33 3.92 12.24
C PRO A 35 -24.45 3.27 11.18
N GLN A 36 -25.00 3.11 9.97
CA GLN A 36 -24.21 2.71 8.81
C GLN A 36 -23.13 3.78 8.67
N ARG A 37 -21.86 3.40 8.88
CA ARG A 37 -20.77 4.33 8.63
C ARG A 37 -20.88 4.75 7.18
N ASP A 38 -20.90 6.04 6.95
CA ASP A 38 -20.84 6.58 5.60
C ASP A 38 -19.47 6.21 5.03
N GLU A 39 -19.41 5.16 4.20
CA GLU A 39 -18.19 4.74 3.51
C GLU A 39 -17.81 5.71 2.37
N SER A 40 -18.66 6.72 2.12
CA SER A 40 -18.37 7.79 1.19
C SER A 40 -17.05 8.49 1.56
N GLY A 41 -16.16 8.57 0.57
CA GLY A 41 -14.86 9.23 0.70
C GLY A 41 -13.73 8.39 1.32
N THR A 42 -13.96 7.11 1.64
CA THR A 42 -12.87 6.19 1.99
C THR A 42 -12.03 5.85 0.76
N ALA A 43 -10.76 5.46 0.96
CA ALA A 43 -9.89 5.09 -0.16
C ALA A 43 -10.51 3.96 -0.99
N ARG A 44 -11.04 2.92 -0.34
CA ARG A 44 -11.69 1.79 -1.03
C ARG A 44 -12.97 2.19 -1.75
N ALA A 45 -13.77 3.13 -1.21
CA ALA A 45 -14.95 3.61 -1.92
C ALA A 45 -14.60 4.46 -3.15
N SER A 46 -13.48 5.20 -3.10
CA SER A 46 -13.03 6.06 -4.20
C SER A 46 -12.22 5.31 -5.27
N LEU A 47 -11.38 4.35 -4.86
CA LEU A 47 -10.42 3.65 -5.72
C LEU A 47 -10.85 2.22 -6.05
N GLY A 48 -11.86 1.66 -5.38
CA GLY A 48 -12.24 0.26 -5.54
C GLY A 48 -11.26 -0.68 -4.82
N ASP A 49 -10.94 -1.80 -5.46
CA ASP A 49 -9.93 -2.74 -4.94
C ASP A 49 -8.52 -2.15 -5.06
N LEU A 50 -7.96 -1.73 -3.91
CA LEU A 50 -6.67 -1.05 -3.81
C LEU A 50 -5.51 -1.86 -4.41
N ARG A 51 -5.62 -3.19 -4.38
CA ARG A 51 -4.58 -4.11 -4.87
C ARG A 51 -4.51 -4.15 -6.40
N THR A 52 -5.60 -3.79 -7.07
CA THR A 52 -5.69 -3.85 -8.53
C THR A 52 -5.77 -2.49 -9.20
N VAL A 53 -5.75 -1.39 -8.44
CA VAL A 53 -5.74 -0.03 -9.01
C VAL A 53 -4.65 0.08 -10.07
N ASP A 54 -4.97 0.72 -11.20
CA ASP A 54 -3.98 1.20 -12.15
C ASP A 54 -3.70 2.70 -11.91
N PRO A 55 -2.61 3.06 -11.21
CA PRO A 55 -2.31 4.45 -10.90
C PRO A 55 -2.14 5.33 -12.13
N CYS A 56 -1.81 4.75 -13.30
CA CYS A 56 -1.66 5.54 -14.52
C CYS A 56 -3.00 6.13 -15.01
N THR A 57 -4.13 5.54 -14.63
CA THR A 57 -5.46 6.11 -14.91
C THR A 57 -5.79 7.36 -14.08
N LEU A 58 -5.00 7.62 -13.03
CA LEU A 58 -5.08 8.83 -12.21
C LEU A 58 -4.22 9.98 -12.76
N THR A 59 -3.47 9.74 -13.84
CA THR A 59 -2.57 10.74 -14.43
C THR A 59 -3.15 11.33 -15.71
N ASP A 60 -2.75 12.56 -16.02
CA ASP A 60 -3.02 13.19 -17.31
C ASP A 60 -1.80 14.04 -17.72
N PRO A 61 -0.95 13.57 -18.66
CA PRO A 61 0.19 14.34 -19.14
C PRO A 61 -0.21 15.73 -19.70
N ALA A 62 -1.44 15.89 -20.21
CA ALA A 62 -1.91 17.18 -20.71
C ALA A 62 -2.10 18.22 -19.58
N ALA A 63 -2.31 17.78 -18.34
CA ALA A 63 -2.38 18.67 -17.17
C ALA A 63 -1.02 19.32 -16.85
N LEU A 64 0.08 18.81 -17.40
CA LEU A 64 1.45 19.27 -17.13
C LEU A 64 2.03 20.14 -18.24
N ARG A 65 1.25 20.41 -19.29
CA ARG A 65 1.69 21.14 -20.49
C ARG A 65 2.22 22.55 -20.22
N ASP A 66 1.74 23.19 -19.14
CA ASP A 66 2.15 24.54 -18.76
C ASP A 66 3.56 24.57 -18.16
N PHE A 67 4.09 23.43 -17.72
CA PHE A 67 5.44 23.27 -17.17
C PHE A 67 6.45 22.81 -18.23
N GLY A 68 6.00 22.03 -19.21
CA GLY A 68 6.88 21.47 -20.24
C GLY A 68 6.26 20.31 -21.00
N THR A 69 7.11 19.42 -21.51
CA THR A 69 6.66 18.19 -22.18
C THR A 69 6.63 17.05 -21.17
N ALA A 70 5.49 16.40 -21.02
CA ALA A 70 5.32 15.25 -20.14
C ALA A 70 5.10 13.97 -20.95
N GLU A 71 5.77 12.89 -20.55
CA GLU A 71 5.61 11.56 -21.12
C GLU A 71 5.55 10.50 -20.03
N ASN A 72 4.90 9.38 -20.32
CA ASN A 72 4.87 8.24 -19.41
C ASN A 72 6.25 7.59 -19.37
N ALA A 73 6.82 7.44 -18.17
CA ALA A 73 8.16 6.88 -17.98
C ALA A 73 8.19 5.33 -17.98
N GLY A 74 7.05 4.69 -18.32
CA GLY A 74 6.85 3.25 -18.21
C GLY A 74 6.32 2.85 -16.84
N THR A 75 5.91 1.59 -16.70
CA THR A 75 5.47 1.07 -15.39
C THR A 75 6.68 0.61 -14.60
N VAL A 76 7.04 1.35 -13.56
CA VAL A 76 8.15 1.01 -12.64
C VAL A 76 7.66 0.68 -11.23
N SER A 77 6.34 0.52 -11.07
CA SER A 77 5.73 0.15 -9.81
C SER A 77 4.32 -0.42 -9.98
N LEU A 78 3.94 -1.31 -9.07
CA LEU A 78 2.54 -1.70 -8.90
C LEU A 78 1.72 -0.57 -8.27
N ASP A 79 2.33 0.22 -7.38
CA ASP A 79 1.65 1.20 -6.51
C ASP A 79 1.58 2.63 -7.07
N TYR A 80 2.43 2.98 -8.04
CA TYR A 80 2.42 4.32 -8.62
C TYR A 80 2.74 4.34 -10.12
N CYS A 81 2.29 5.40 -10.78
CA CYS A 81 2.63 5.72 -12.15
C CYS A 81 3.70 6.81 -12.16
N LEU A 82 4.65 6.72 -13.10
CA LEU A 82 5.64 7.76 -13.32
C LEU A 82 5.40 8.50 -14.62
N LEU A 83 5.50 9.82 -14.55
CA LEU A 83 5.67 10.70 -15.70
C LEU A 83 7.04 11.38 -15.62
N HIS A 84 7.74 11.46 -16.75
CA HIS A 84 8.87 12.36 -16.91
C HIS A 84 8.41 13.67 -17.49
N VAL A 85 8.76 14.78 -16.83
CA VAL A 85 8.44 16.13 -17.26
C VAL A 85 9.73 16.86 -17.58
N LYS A 86 9.94 17.12 -18.87
CA LYS A 86 11.04 17.95 -19.35
C LYS A 86 10.59 19.41 -19.38
N LEU A 87 11.16 20.20 -18.49
CA LEU A 87 10.82 21.61 -18.31
C LEU A 87 11.46 22.49 -19.39
N ALA A 88 10.90 23.69 -19.59
CA ALA A 88 11.40 24.64 -20.57
C ALA A 88 12.86 25.10 -20.31
N ASN A 89 13.30 25.08 -19.05
CA ASN A 89 14.68 25.38 -18.66
C ASN A 89 15.65 24.20 -18.84
N GLY A 90 15.17 23.05 -19.34
CA GLY A 90 15.96 21.84 -19.56
C GLY A 90 16.05 20.91 -18.35
N SER A 91 15.51 21.27 -17.18
CA SER A 91 15.41 20.38 -16.04
C SER A 91 14.54 19.16 -16.36
N LEU A 92 14.87 18.02 -15.77
CA LEU A 92 14.10 16.78 -15.84
C LEU A 92 13.50 16.49 -14.46
N VAL A 93 12.18 16.39 -14.41
CA VAL A 93 11.41 16.09 -13.21
C VAL A 93 10.70 14.76 -13.38
N GLN A 94 10.69 13.95 -12.33
CA GLN A 94 9.88 12.76 -12.21
C GLN A 94 8.64 13.08 -11.39
N LEU A 95 7.45 12.76 -11.90
CA LEU A 95 6.20 12.86 -11.16
C LEU A 95 5.67 11.45 -10.87
N ALA A 96 5.64 11.08 -9.59
CA ALA A 96 5.03 9.85 -9.11
C ALA A 96 3.61 10.11 -8.61
N VAL A 97 2.64 9.28 -9.03
CA VAL A 97 1.22 9.38 -8.65
C VAL A 97 0.71 8.00 -8.27
N GLY A 98 0.17 7.84 -7.06
CA GLY A 98 -0.64 6.66 -6.72
C GLY A 98 -0.35 6.02 -5.37
N GLU A 99 0.87 6.19 -4.83
CA GLU A 99 1.28 5.51 -3.60
C GLU A 99 0.31 5.83 -2.46
N LEU A 100 -0.20 4.79 -1.79
CA LEU A 100 -1.10 4.94 -0.65
C LEU A 100 -0.32 4.79 0.65
N GLY A 101 -0.59 5.69 1.59
CA GLY A 101 -0.02 5.64 2.94
C GLY A 101 -0.95 6.21 3.99
N PRO A 102 -0.54 6.18 5.27
CA PRO A 102 -1.23 6.90 6.32
C PRO A 102 -1.32 8.39 5.97
N ALA A 103 -2.47 9.00 6.21
CA ALA A 103 -2.62 10.43 6.06
C ALA A 103 -1.68 11.17 7.02
N PRO A 104 -1.01 12.25 6.56
CA PRO A 104 -0.20 13.09 7.44
C PRO A 104 -1.07 13.77 8.49
N ASP A 105 -0.46 14.26 9.57
CA ASP A 105 -1.15 15.11 10.53
C ASP A 105 -1.64 16.40 9.84
N PRO A 106 -2.96 16.63 9.73
CA PRO A 106 -3.49 17.82 9.07
C PRO A 106 -3.19 19.12 9.81
N GLN A 107 -2.71 19.07 11.06
CA GLN A 107 -2.24 20.26 11.79
C GLN A 107 -0.82 20.67 11.40
N ALA A 108 -0.04 19.76 10.83
CA ALA A 108 1.35 20.00 10.47
C ALA A 108 1.51 20.69 9.09
N SER A 109 0.46 20.71 8.25
CA SER A 109 0.53 21.26 6.90
C SER A 109 -0.80 21.85 6.44
N PRO A 110 -0.80 22.90 5.59
CA PRO A 110 -2.02 23.47 5.03
C PRO A 110 -2.84 22.42 4.27
N VAL A 111 -4.15 22.43 4.48
CA VAL A 111 -5.11 21.55 3.79
C VAL A 111 -6.06 22.40 2.96
N VAL A 112 -6.15 22.10 1.67
CA VAL A 112 -6.97 22.85 0.71
C VAL A 112 -8.10 21.95 0.18
N PRO A 113 -9.36 22.42 0.20
CA PRO A 113 -10.46 21.68 -0.42
C PRO A 113 -10.35 21.68 -1.95
N ARG A 114 -10.63 20.53 -2.55
CA ARG A 114 -10.71 20.33 -4.01
C ARG A 114 -11.91 19.43 -4.31
N GLY A 115 -13.01 20.07 -4.68
CA GLY A 115 -14.31 19.41 -4.85
C GLY A 115 -14.73 18.68 -3.57
N SER A 116 -14.89 17.35 -3.67
CA SER A 116 -15.25 16.48 -2.53
C SER A 116 -14.05 16.00 -1.70
N LEU A 117 -12.83 16.20 -2.21
CA LEU A 117 -11.59 15.74 -1.61
C LEU A 117 -10.82 16.92 -0.98
N ARG A 118 -9.75 16.58 -0.26
CA ARG A 118 -8.84 17.55 0.38
C ARG A 118 -7.41 17.20 0.00
N ILE A 119 -6.60 18.22 -0.27
CA ILE A 119 -5.19 18.07 -0.60
C ILE A 119 -4.35 18.70 0.51
N VAL A 120 -3.39 17.96 1.03
CA VAL A 120 -2.34 18.48 1.90
C VAL A 120 -1.23 19.08 1.06
N GLN A 121 -0.80 20.28 1.42
CA GLN A 121 0.31 20.97 0.80
C GLN A 121 1.54 20.85 1.70
N ASN A 122 2.27 19.75 1.57
CA ASN A 122 3.50 19.51 2.33
C ASN A 122 4.52 20.62 2.02
N ALA A 123 5.33 20.97 3.02
CA ALA A 123 6.41 21.93 2.84
C ALA A 123 7.40 21.45 1.76
N PRO A 124 7.86 22.33 0.86
CA PRO A 124 8.85 21.96 -0.15
C PRO A 124 10.17 21.54 0.50
N LEU A 125 10.81 20.53 -0.06
CA LEU A 125 12.19 20.16 0.24
C LEU A 125 13.07 20.47 -0.97
N PRO A 126 14.39 20.67 -0.80
CA PRO A 126 15.30 20.85 -1.93
C PRO A 126 15.19 19.66 -2.90
N GLY A 127 14.81 19.93 -4.14
CA GLY A 127 14.69 18.89 -5.18
C GLY A 127 13.47 17.97 -5.06
N HIS A 128 12.55 18.23 -4.12
CA HIS A 128 11.37 17.38 -3.90
C HIS A 128 10.15 18.19 -3.46
N CYS A 129 8.97 17.83 -3.97
CA CYS A 129 7.72 18.34 -3.42
C CYS A 129 6.61 17.29 -3.49
N THR A 130 5.80 17.23 -2.44
CA THR A 130 4.72 16.25 -2.31
C THR A 130 3.37 16.93 -2.07
N ARG A 131 2.32 16.31 -2.61
CA ARG A 131 0.90 16.57 -2.33
C ARG A 131 0.24 15.26 -1.94
N GLU A 132 -0.70 15.33 -1.01
CA GLU A 132 -1.39 14.15 -0.49
C GLU A 132 -2.90 14.37 -0.54
N ILE A 133 -3.60 13.53 -1.30
CA ILE A 133 -5.06 13.56 -1.42
C ILE A 133 -5.63 12.72 -0.28
N LEU A 134 -6.40 13.35 0.61
CA LEU A 134 -6.90 12.74 1.84
C LEU A 134 -8.22 12.00 1.61
N PHE A 135 -8.27 10.77 2.12
CA PHE A 135 -9.51 10.00 2.28
C PHE A 135 -10.05 10.09 3.71
N THR A 136 -11.28 9.62 3.93
CA THR A 136 -11.97 9.70 5.24
C THR A 136 -11.56 8.58 6.22
N ASP A 137 -10.92 7.53 5.73
CA ASP A 137 -10.43 6.37 6.49
C ASP A 137 -8.99 6.54 7.01
N GLY A 138 -8.43 7.76 6.93
CA GLY A 138 -7.09 8.04 7.42
C GLY A 138 -5.98 7.60 6.47
N LEU A 139 -6.31 7.26 5.22
CA LEU A 139 -5.35 7.06 4.15
C LEU A 139 -5.19 8.32 3.31
N ALA A 140 -4.05 8.41 2.62
CA ALA A 140 -3.80 9.42 1.60
C ALA A 140 -3.15 8.82 0.36
N LEU A 141 -3.49 9.37 -0.80
CA LEU A 141 -2.81 9.10 -2.07
C LEU A 141 -1.76 10.18 -2.31
N ARG A 142 -0.51 9.75 -2.50
CA ARG A 142 0.64 10.62 -2.68
C ARG A 142 0.86 10.98 -4.15
N VAL A 143 1.21 12.24 -4.37
CA VAL A 143 1.71 12.79 -5.61
C VAL A 143 3.02 13.53 -5.35
N SER A 144 4.12 13.01 -5.87
CA SER A 144 5.47 13.52 -5.59
C SER A 144 6.18 13.93 -6.87
N ALA A 145 6.78 15.13 -6.85
CA ALA A 145 7.62 15.64 -7.91
C ALA A 145 9.08 15.71 -7.44
N ASP A 146 9.95 14.95 -8.10
CA ASP A 146 11.37 14.80 -7.79
C ASP A 146 12.23 15.35 -8.93
N LEU A 147 13.25 16.14 -8.59
CA LEU A 147 14.21 16.61 -9.58
C LEU A 147 15.24 15.51 -9.88
N LEU A 148 15.23 15.01 -11.12
CA LEU A 148 16.25 14.07 -11.59
C LEU A 148 17.52 14.78 -12.08
N ALA A 149 17.35 15.93 -12.74
CA ALA A 149 18.46 16.74 -13.22
C ALA A 149 18.05 18.20 -13.41
N GLY A 150 18.95 19.15 -13.11
CA GLY A 150 18.76 20.57 -13.35
C GLY A 150 18.66 21.41 -12.07
N ASP A 151 17.78 22.40 -12.07
CA ASP A 151 17.68 23.42 -11.00
C ASP A 151 16.66 23.02 -9.91
N PRO A 152 17.06 22.91 -8.62
CA PRO A 152 16.16 22.68 -7.48
C PRO A 152 15.04 23.71 -7.30
N ALA A 153 15.18 24.91 -7.87
CA ALA A 153 14.16 25.95 -7.84
C ALA A 153 13.09 25.83 -8.96
N SER A 154 13.07 24.73 -9.72
CA SER A 154 12.23 24.54 -10.93
C SER A 154 10.71 24.40 -10.69
N GLY A 155 10.16 24.87 -9.57
CA GLY A 155 8.72 24.91 -9.34
C GLY A 155 8.06 23.54 -9.12
N LEU A 156 8.77 22.57 -8.55
CA LEU A 156 8.32 21.19 -8.32
C LEU A 156 6.93 21.09 -7.66
N CYS A 157 6.62 21.99 -6.74
CA CYS A 157 5.33 22.01 -6.08
C CYS A 157 4.16 22.36 -7.00
N GLY A 158 4.38 23.17 -8.04
CA GLY A 158 3.36 23.41 -9.06
C GLY A 158 3.06 22.15 -9.87
N ILE A 159 4.09 21.37 -10.17
CA ILE A 159 3.97 20.10 -10.89
C ILE A 159 3.23 19.07 -10.02
N ALA A 160 3.61 18.93 -8.75
CA ALA A 160 2.93 18.04 -7.82
C ALA A 160 1.45 18.46 -7.59
N GLU A 161 1.16 19.76 -7.49
CA GLU A 161 -0.22 20.26 -7.39
C GLU A 161 -1.03 19.92 -8.65
N ALA A 162 -0.50 20.17 -9.85
CA ALA A 162 -1.18 19.84 -11.10
C ALA A 162 -1.43 18.32 -11.24
N GLY A 163 -0.48 17.49 -10.82
CA GLY A 163 -0.66 16.03 -10.75
C GLY A 163 -1.76 15.62 -9.76
N ALA A 164 -1.80 16.24 -8.59
CA ALA A 164 -2.82 15.96 -7.58
C ALA A 164 -4.22 16.44 -8.00
N GLU A 165 -4.31 17.55 -8.73
CA GLU A 165 -5.56 18.03 -9.33
C GLU A 165 -6.06 17.08 -10.43
N ALA A 166 -5.16 16.58 -11.29
CA ALA A 166 -5.50 15.57 -12.29
C ALA A 166 -6.02 14.27 -11.66
N ALA A 167 -5.35 13.78 -10.60
CA ALA A 167 -5.78 12.60 -9.86
C ALA A 167 -7.13 12.83 -9.16
N THR A 168 -7.33 13.99 -8.53
CA THR A 168 -8.62 14.38 -7.93
C THR A 168 -9.74 14.36 -8.98
N ALA A 169 -9.50 14.94 -10.16
CA ALA A 169 -10.47 14.95 -11.25
C ALA A 169 -10.80 13.52 -11.74
N ALA A 170 -9.82 12.61 -11.80
CA ALA A 170 -10.04 11.21 -12.16
C ALA A 170 -10.92 10.48 -11.12
N LEU A 171 -10.67 10.72 -9.83
CA LEU A 171 -11.46 10.16 -8.72
C LEU A 171 -12.91 10.64 -8.77
N GLU A 172 -13.13 11.95 -8.92
CA GLU A 172 -14.47 12.55 -8.96
C GLU A 172 -15.28 12.10 -10.19
N GLN A 173 -14.60 11.91 -11.32
CA GLN A 173 -15.20 11.42 -12.56
C GLN A 173 -15.34 9.89 -12.60
N ARG A 174 -14.93 9.19 -11.53
CA ARG A 174 -14.94 7.71 -11.44
C ARG A 174 -14.21 7.04 -12.60
N ARG A 175 -13.04 7.59 -12.97
CA ARG A 175 -12.17 7.08 -14.04
C ARG A 175 -11.03 6.20 -13.53
N VAL A 176 -11.05 5.80 -12.25
CA VAL A 176 -10.08 4.86 -11.71
C VAL A 176 -10.21 3.53 -12.44
N GLY A 177 -9.12 3.11 -13.09
CA GLY A 177 -9.04 1.81 -13.73
C GLY A 177 -8.41 0.76 -12.80
N HIS A 178 -8.61 -0.49 -13.18
CA HIS A 178 -8.02 -1.65 -12.50
C HIS A 178 -7.27 -2.51 -13.52
N ARG A 179 -6.11 -3.02 -13.10
CA ARG A 179 -5.33 -4.00 -13.85
C ARG A 179 -5.87 -5.40 -13.61
N GLU A 180 -5.82 -6.22 -14.64
CA GLU A 180 -6.04 -7.66 -14.52
C GLU A 180 -4.69 -8.35 -14.35
N PHE A 181 -4.59 -9.26 -13.38
CA PHE A 181 -3.36 -9.99 -13.11
C PHE A 181 -3.55 -11.50 -13.31
N PRO A 182 -2.55 -12.20 -13.86
CA PRO A 182 -2.57 -13.65 -13.88
C PRO A 182 -2.52 -14.21 -12.45
N VAL A 183 -3.07 -15.41 -12.25
CA VAL A 183 -3.21 -16.04 -10.93
C VAL A 183 -1.89 -16.26 -10.17
N ASN A 184 -0.77 -16.29 -10.88
CA ASN A 184 0.57 -16.43 -10.33
C ASN A 184 1.34 -15.10 -10.25
N SER A 185 0.68 -13.95 -10.42
CA SER A 185 1.29 -12.63 -10.28
C SER A 185 1.68 -12.30 -8.84
N LEU A 186 2.81 -11.63 -8.66
CA LEU A 186 3.21 -11.04 -7.37
C LEU A 186 2.21 -9.98 -6.89
N ALA A 187 1.51 -9.31 -7.80
CA ALA A 187 0.48 -8.34 -7.46
C ALA A 187 -0.68 -8.98 -6.69
N LEU A 188 -0.84 -10.31 -6.69
CA LEU A 188 -1.87 -11.03 -5.94
C LEU A 188 -1.37 -11.71 -4.66
N VAL A 189 -0.07 -11.59 -4.35
CA VAL A 189 0.55 -12.19 -3.16
C VAL A 189 0.88 -11.14 -2.10
N ASP A 190 0.44 -11.36 -0.86
CA ASP A 190 0.77 -10.51 0.28
C ASP A 190 2.23 -10.76 0.73
N PRO A 191 3.13 -9.75 0.66
CA PRO A 191 4.50 -9.92 1.10
C PRO A 191 4.66 -10.26 2.59
N CYS A 192 3.70 -9.87 3.45
CA CYS A 192 3.75 -10.21 4.89
C CYS A 192 3.54 -11.71 5.13
N GLU A 193 2.88 -12.42 4.21
CA GLU A 193 2.69 -13.87 4.27
C GLU A 193 3.85 -14.63 3.62
N VAL A 194 4.68 -13.94 2.82
CA VAL A 194 5.85 -14.52 2.14
C VAL A 194 7.05 -14.63 3.09
N LEU A 195 7.23 -13.66 3.99
CA LEU A 195 8.36 -13.59 4.91
C LEU A 195 7.87 -13.56 6.36
N ASP A 196 8.14 -14.62 7.12
CA ASP A 196 7.74 -14.74 8.52
C ASP A 196 8.48 -13.72 9.39
N SER A 197 7.73 -13.01 10.25
CA SER A 197 8.29 -12.06 11.22
C SER A 197 9.30 -12.71 12.17
N ALA A 198 9.14 -13.99 12.53
CA ALA A 198 10.08 -14.70 13.38
C ALA A 198 11.47 -14.88 12.73
N VAL A 199 11.54 -14.89 11.40
CA VAL A 199 12.81 -14.89 10.67
C VAL A 199 13.41 -13.48 10.69
N VAL A 200 12.60 -12.45 10.44
CA VAL A 200 13.05 -11.05 10.46
C VAL A 200 13.57 -10.62 11.83
N GLN A 201 13.00 -11.14 12.92
CA GLN A 201 13.42 -10.88 14.30
C GLN A 201 14.84 -11.38 14.63
N GLN A 202 15.49 -12.11 13.73
CA GLN A 202 16.90 -12.48 13.85
C GLN A 202 17.84 -11.37 13.35
N VAL A 203 17.33 -10.34 12.68
CA VAL A 203 18.08 -9.17 12.27
C VAL A 203 18.27 -8.25 13.49
N PRO A 204 19.51 -7.78 13.77
CA PRO A 204 19.78 -6.91 14.91
C PRO A 204 18.90 -5.66 14.94
N GLY A 205 18.26 -5.40 16.09
CA GLY A 205 17.39 -4.26 16.31
C GLY A 205 15.96 -4.42 15.76
N LEU A 206 15.59 -5.62 15.29
CA LEU A 206 14.24 -5.98 14.85
C LEU A 206 13.61 -7.10 15.69
N GLU A 207 14.15 -7.40 16.88
CA GLU A 207 13.77 -8.56 17.70
C GLU A 207 12.29 -8.59 18.08
N GLU A 208 11.62 -7.43 18.12
CA GLU A 208 10.19 -7.30 18.43
C GLU A 208 9.36 -6.88 17.21
N ALA A 209 9.99 -6.70 16.05
CA ALA A 209 9.32 -6.18 14.87
C ALA A 209 8.23 -7.16 14.37
N GLN A 210 7.11 -6.58 13.92
CA GLN A 210 6.01 -7.27 13.28
C GLN A 210 5.84 -6.72 11.87
N GLY A 211 5.39 -7.58 10.95
CA GLY A 211 5.08 -7.20 9.59
C GLY A 211 3.94 -6.19 9.53
N GLN A 212 4.18 -5.07 8.85
CA GLN A 212 3.22 -4.00 8.62
C GLN A 212 2.89 -3.96 7.12
N PRO A 213 1.68 -4.39 6.71
CA PRO A 213 1.30 -4.38 5.31
C PRO A 213 1.02 -2.95 4.83
N SER A 214 1.35 -2.65 3.57
CA SER A 214 0.92 -1.43 2.92
C SER A 214 -0.58 -1.48 2.56
N PRO A 215 -1.26 -0.32 2.37
CA PRO A 215 -2.70 -0.30 2.05
C PRO A 215 -3.09 -1.08 0.79
N ALA A 216 -2.20 -1.13 -0.22
CA ALA A 216 -2.40 -1.90 -1.45
C ALA A 216 -1.93 -3.37 -1.35
N ALA A 217 -1.36 -3.77 -0.21
CA ALA A 217 -0.84 -5.11 0.07
C ALA A 217 0.23 -5.60 -0.95
N HIS A 218 1.01 -4.66 -1.49
CA HIS A 218 2.18 -4.93 -2.32
C HIS A 218 3.50 -4.76 -1.55
N GLN A 219 3.46 -4.33 -0.30
CA GLN A 219 4.65 -4.15 0.53
C GLN A 219 4.39 -4.66 1.95
N CYS A 220 5.42 -5.20 2.58
CA CYS A 220 5.45 -5.46 4.01
C CYS A 220 6.72 -4.89 4.61
N ALA A 221 6.57 -4.15 5.71
CA ALA A 221 7.67 -3.50 6.40
C ALA A 221 7.82 -4.03 7.83
N TRP A 222 9.07 -4.17 8.28
CA TRP A 222 9.45 -4.48 9.65
C TRP A 222 10.40 -3.40 10.15
N GLY A 223 10.13 -2.87 11.34
CA GLY A 223 10.87 -1.74 11.90
C GLY A 223 10.40 -0.39 11.38
N GLU A 224 11.00 0.67 11.92
CA GLU A 224 10.68 2.03 11.54
C GLU A 224 11.30 2.38 10.18
N GLN A 225 10.50 2.98 9.29
CA GLN A 225 10.94 3.38 7.95
C GLN A 225 11.65 4.74 7.98
N VAL A 226 12.63 4.87 8.86
CA VAL A 226 13.50 6.05 9.01
C VAL A 226 14.96 5.65 8.76
N ALA A 227 15.76 6.58 8.23
CA ALA A 227 17.08 6.28 7.68
C ALA A 227 18.02 5.57 8.67
N ASP A 228 18.04 6.03 9.92
CA ASP A 228 18.96 5.57 10.98
C ASP A 228 18.40 4.43 11.84
N SER A 229 17.28 3.82 11.45
CA SER A 229 16.69 2.68 12.15
C SER A 229 16.90 1.36 11.37
N PRO A 230 17.13 0.24 12.08
CA PRO A 230 17.05 -1.09 11.49
C PRO A 230 15.69 -1.29 10.83
N ARG A 231 15.69 -1.85 9.62
CA ARG A 231 14.45 -2.16 8.90
C ARG A 231 14.64 -3.27 7.87
N VAL A 232 13.56 -4.00 7.64
CA VAL A 232 13.41 -4.91 6.49
C VAL A 232 12.15 -4.49 5.75
N GLN A 233 12.20 -4.50 4.43
CA GLN A 233 11.03 -4.26 3.60
C GLN A 233 11.02 -5.25 2.44
N LEU A 234 9.93 -6.00 2.29
CA LEU A 234 9.66 -6.82 1.10
C LEU A 234 8.60 -6.12 0.26
N THR A 235 8.96 -5.82 -0.98
CA THR A 235 8.11 -5.12 -1.94
C THR A 235 7.92 -5.97 -3.18
N HIS A 236 6.68 -6.18 -3.57
CA HIS A 236 6.31 -6.63 -4.91
C HIS A 236 6.12 -5.38 -5.77
N THR A 237 6.91 -5.27 -6.84
CA THR A 237 6.88 -4.13 -7.76
C THR A 237 6.94 -4.64 -9.20
N ALA A 238 7.01 -3.72 -10.17
CA ALA A 238 7.23 -4.04 -11.57
C ALA A 238 8.21 -3.03 -12.17
N GLY A 239 8.97 -3.41 -13.19
CA GLY A 239 9.92 -2.49 -13.83
C GLY A 239 10.94 -3.22 -14.67
N ASP A 240 12.11 -2.61 -14.84
CA ASP A 240 13.22 -3.26 -15.53
C ASP A 240 13.70 -4.49 -14.74
N PRO A 241 14.12 -5.58 -15.40
CA PRO A 241 14.67 -6.74 -14.72
C PRO A 241 15.91 -6.36 -13.88
N PRO A 242 16.10 -6.94 -12.68
CA PRO A 242 17.27 -6.68 -11.85
C PRO A 242 18.58 -6.98 -12.59
N GLN A 243 19.54 -6.06 -12.44
CA GLN A 243 20.83 -6.05 -13.14
C GLN A 243 21.99 -5.73 -12.19
N VAL A 244 23.17 -6.27 -12.47
CA VAL A 244 24.41 -5.92 -11.77
C VAL A 244 24.94 -4.61 -12.33
N LEU A 245 24.69 -3.50 -11.62
CA LEU A 245 25.00 -2.15 -12.10
C LEU A 245 26.35 -1.59 -11.61
N HIS A 246 26.94 -2.17 -10.58
CA HIS A 246 28.18 -1.68 -9.98
C HIS A 246 28.98 -2.78 -9.28
N GLY A 247 30.24 -2.48 -8.90
CA GLY A 247 31.14 -3.47 -8.30
C GLY A 247 30.72 -4.02 -6.93
N ALA A 248 29.80 -3.34 -6.23
CA ALA A 248 29.19 -3.82 -4.98
C ALA A 248 27.86 -4.57 -5.18
N ALA A 249 27.59 -5.03 -6.41
CA ALA A 249 26.46 -5.87 -6.74
C ALA A 249 26.96 -7.19 -7.32
N VAL A 250 26.24 -8.27 -7.04
CA VAL A 250 26.53 -9.61 -7.54
C VAL A 250 25.24 -10.31 -7.95
N GLU A 251 25.36 -11.19 -8.94
CA GLU A 251 24.28 -12.10 -9.32
C GLU A 251 24.58 -13.49 -8.79
N GLU A 252 23.58 -14.12 -8.19
CA GLU A 252 23.65 -15.48 -7.66
C GLU A 252 22.29 -16.18 -7.72
N GLU A 253 22.28 -17.49 -7.47
CA GLU A 253 21.04 -18.26 -7.36
C GLU A 253 20.66 -18.43 -5.88
N ILE A 254 19.47 -17.96 -5.51
CA ILE A 254 18.90 -18.13 -4.18
C ILE A 254 17.59 -18.87 -4.32
N ALA A 255 17.48 -20.02 -3.66
CA ALA A 255 16.27 -20.86 -3.68
C ALA A 255 15.73 -21.15 -5.10
N GLY A 256 16.64 -21.39 -6.06
CA GLY A 256 16.29 -21.69 -7.45
C GLY A 256 15.87 -20.48 -8.29
N ARG A 257 16.09 -19.26 -7.79
CA ARG A 257 15.81 -18.01 -8.51
C ARG A 257 17.07 -17.20 -8.72
N ARG A 258 17.27 -16.71 -9.94
CA ARG A 258 18.27 -15.67 -10.26
C ARG A 258 17.96 -14.46 -9.39
N THR A 259 18.92 -14.08 -8.55
CA THR A 259 18.81 -12.98 -7.61
C THR A 259 20.00 -12.05 -7.76
N VAL A 260 19.73 -10.74 -7.83
CA VAL A 260 20.76 -9.71 -7.75
C VAL A 260 20.82 -9.21 -6.32
N ILE A 261 21.98 -9.36 -5.68
CA ILE A 261 22.28 -8.82 -4.36
C ILE A 261 23.12 -7.55 -4.56
N SER A 262 22.73 -6.46 -3.92
CA SER A 262 23.36 -5.15 -4.16
C SER A 262 23.42 -4.29 -2.91
N VAL A 263 24.61 -3.79 -2.57
CA VAL A 263 24.70 -2.68 -1.62
C VAL A 263 24.10 -1.45 -2.29
N VAL A 264 23.02 -0.90 -1.70
CA VAL A 264 22.27 0.19 -2.34
C VAL A 264 23.15 1.44 -2.44
N GLY A 265 23.23 2.03 -3.63
CA GLY A 265 24.09 3.18 -3.92
C GLY A 265 25.56 2.83 -4.17
N GLY A 266 25.95 1.55 -4.08
CA GLY A 266 27.28 1.06 -4.44
C GLY A 266 28.40 1.42 -3.46
N ASP A 267 28.10 2.05 -2.32
CA ASP A 267 29.05 2.33 -1.25
C ASP A 267 29.00 1.22 -0.19
N PRO A 268 30.04 0.36 -0.07
CA PRO A 268 30.08 -0.74 0.89
C PRO A 268 29.97 -0.29 2.36
N GLN A 269 30.15 1.00 2.67
CA GLN A 269 29.98 1.52 4.02
C GLN A 269 28.52 1.85 4.37
N LEU A 270 27.63 1.94 3.38
CA LEU A 270 26.21 2.15 3.64
C LEU A 270 25.60 0.85 4.18
N PRO A 271 24.95 0.87 5.35
CA PRO A 271 24.40 -0.33 6.00
C PRO A 271 23.09 -0.79 5.35
N LEU A 272 23.02 -0.79 4.01
CA LEU A 272 21.79 -0.99 3.24
C LEU A 272 22.06 -1.92 2.06
N CYS A 273 21.30 -3.02 1.97
CA CYS A 273 21.39 -3.96 0.87
C CYS A 273 20.02 -4.30 0.31
N SER A 274 19.95 -4.57 -1.00
CA SER A 274 18.79 -5.16 -1.66
C SER A 274 19.08 -6.56 -2.19
N ALA A 275 18.05 -7.41 -2.19
CA ALA A 275 17.99 -8.69 -2.87
C ALA A 275 16.77 -8.69 -3.80
N GLU A 276 17.00 -8.85 -5.10
CA GLU A 276 15.97 -8.66 -6.12
C GLU A 276 15.89 -9.84 -7.08
N THR A 277 14.68 -10.34 -7.32
CA THR A 277 14.43 -11.40 -8.31
C THR A 277 13.27 -11.03 -9.23
N ALA A 278 13.44 -11.31 -10.53
CA ALA A 278 12.40 -11.14 -11.53
C ALA A 278 11.40 -12.31 -11.48
N HIS A 279 10.14 -12.03 -11.82
CA HIS A 279 9.07 -13.02 -11.80
C HIS A 279 8.37 -13.19 -13.16
N LEU A 280 7.29 -12.44 -13.44
CA LEU A 280 6.56 -12.52 -14.71
C LEU A 280 6.77 -11.28 -15.57
N PRO A 281 6.63 -11.37 -16.91
CA PRO A 281 6.52 -10.19 -17.75
C PRO A 281 5.38 -9.28 -17.28
N PHE A 282 5.60 -7.97 -17.33
CA PHE A 282 4.66 -6.96 -16.85
C PHE A 282 4.59 -5.79 -17.81
N GLY A 283 3.39 -5.29 -18.14
CA GLY A 283 3.24 -4.02 -18.85
C GLY A 283 3.95 -3.97 -20.22
N ALA A 284 4.88 -3.03 -20.37
CA ALA A 284 5.59 -2.78 -21.63
C ALA A 284 6.58 -3.90 -21.98
N THR A 285 7.07 -3.92 -23.23
CA THR A 285 8.02 -4.94 -23.68
C THR A 285 9.31 -4.89 -22.86
N GLY A 286 9.65 -6.01 -22.20
CA GLY A 286 10.89 -6.18 -21.45
C GLY A 286 10.76 -5.91 -19.95
N GLN A 287 9.67 -5.33 -19.48
CA GLN A 287 9.41 -5.13 -18.06
C GLN A 287 8.91 -6.43 -17.40
N VAL A 288 9.18 -6.55 -16.10
CA VAL A 288 8.84 -7.72 -15.28
C VAL A 288 8.32 -7.31 -13.91
N GLU A 289 7.53 -8.16 -13.29
CA GLU A 289 7.29 -8.15 -11.85
C GLU A 289 8.60 -8.47 -11.12
N VAL A 290 8.86 -7.79 -10.02
CA VAL A 290 10.07 -7.93 -9.21
C VAL A 290 9.67 -8.09 -7.75
N ALA A 291 10.23 -9.11 -7.09
CA ALA A 291 10.26 -9.18 -5.64
C ALA A 291 11.58 -8.53 -5.18
N GLN A 292 11.47 -7.42 -4.45
CA GLN A 292 12.58 -6.64 -3.93
C GLN A 292 12.55 -6.69 -2.40
N LEU A 293 13.59 -7.28 -1.81
CA LEU A 293 13.81 -7.27 -0.38
C LEU A 293 14.92 -6.28 -0.05
N VAL A 294 14.66 -5.29 0.79
CA VAL A 294 15.64 -4.32 1.27
C VAL A 294 15.87 -4.52 2.76
N VAL A 295 17.14 -4.51 3.16
CA VAL A 295 17.57 -4.66 4.56
C VAL A 295 18.49 -3.49 4.91
N ALA A 296 18.16 -2.76 5.98
CA ALA A 296 19.02 -1.76 6.59
C ALA A 296 19.39 -2.16 8.01
N VAL A 297 20.68 -2.15 8.34
CA VAL A 297 21.19 -2.48 9.69
C VAL A 297 22.21 -1.42 10.14
N PRO A 298 21.75 -0.23 10.59
CA PRO A 298 22.63 0.86 11.00
C PRO A 298 23.73 0.42 11.97
N GLY A 299 24.94 0.94 11.76
CA GLY A 299 26.13 0.56 12.54
C GLY A 299 26.90 -0.65 12.00
N MET A 300 26.41 -1.30 10.94
CA MET A 300 27.12 -2.35 10.20
C MET A 300 27.60 -1.86 8.82
N THR A 301 28.27 -2.72 8.06
CA THR A 301 28.63 -2.44 6.66
C THR A 301 27.53 -2.91 5.70
N GLY A 302 27.57 -2.44 4.45
CA GLY A 302 26.68 -2.94 3.40
C GLY A 302 26.88 -4.43 3.11
N ILE A 303 28.11 -4.93 3.29
CA ILE A 303 28.42 -6.36 3.14
C ILE A 303 27.64 -7.17 4.19
N ASP A 304 27.65 -6.72 5.45
CA ASP A 304 26.91 -7.38 6.54
C ASP A 304 25.40 -7.32 6.29
N ALA A 305 24.89 -6.17 5.85
CA ALA A 305 23.48 -6.02 5.48
C ALA A 305 23.09 -6.97 4.32
N CYS A 306 23.99 -7.23 3.38
CA CYS A 306 23.77 -8.18 2.29
C CYS A 306 23.74 -9.63 2.75
N GLU A 307 24.46 -10.01 3.80
CA GLU A 307 24.33 -11.36 4.37
C GLU A 307 22.94 -11.59 4.96
N PHE A 308 22.37 -10.59 5.63
CA PHE A 308 20.98 -10.65 6.08
C PHE A 308 20.01 -10.69 4.90
N ALA A 309 20.19 -9.85 3.89
CA ALA A 309 19.34 -9.86 2.69
C ALA A 309 19.34 -11.22 1.99
N ARG A 310 20.51 -11.86 1.86
CA ARG A 310 20.64 -13.23 1.31
C ARG A 310 19.91 -14.26 2.14
N GLY A 311 20.11 -14.24 3.46
CA GLY A 311 19.47 -15.19 4.37
C GLY A 311 17.94 -15.09 4.33
N LEU A 312 17.42 -13.86 4.37
CA LEU A 312 15.99 -13.56 4.29
C LEU A 312 15.40 -13.91 2.91
N ALA A 313 16.08 -13.57 1.82
CA ALA A 313 15.66 -13.97 0.47
C ALA A 313 15.60 -15.50 0.33
N GLY A 314 16.54 -16.23 0.95
CA GLY A 314 16.52 -17.68 1.00
C GLY A 314 15.30 -18.28 1.70
N GLN A 315 14.68 -17.54 2.62
CA GLN A 315 13.41 -17.92 3.26
C GLN A 315 12.20 -17.47 2.46
N ALA A 316 12.23 -16.27 1.88
CA ALA A 316 11.09 -15.69 1.16
C ALA A 316 10.86 -16.32 -0.23
N TRP A 317 11.92 -16.53 -1.02
CA TRP A 317 11.80 -16.91 -2.45
C TRP A 317 11.09 -18.24 -2.72
N PRO A 318 11.21 -19.27 -1.84
CA PRO A 318 10.42 -20.50 -1.94
C PRO A 318 8.90 -20.28 -1.86
N HIS A 319 8.45 -19.21 -1.21
CA HIS A 319 7.04 -18.90 -1.02
C HIS A 319 6.44 -18.01 -2.11
N LEU A 320 7.28 -17.49 -3.02
CA LEU A 320 6.80 -16.78 -4.20
C LEU A 320 6.13 -17.75 -5.18
N PRO A 321 5.10 -17.31 -5.94
CA PRO A 321 4.46 -18.13 -6.95
C PRO A 321 5.47 -18.72 -7.95
N ALA A 322 5.17 -19.89 -8.50
CA ALA A 322 6.01 -20.47 -9.54
C ALA A 322 6.09 -19.54 -10.76
N LEU A 323 7.28 -19.44 -11.35
CA LEU A 323 7.47 -18.84 -12.67
C LEU A 323 6.57 -19.59 -13.65
N ALA A 324 5.95 -18.87 -14.59
CA ALA A 324 5.27 -19.53 -15.69
C ALA A 324 6.31 -20.38 -16.48
N PRO A 325 5.96 -21.60 -16.91
CA PRO A 325 6.86 -22.45 -17.68
C PRO A 325 7.25 -21.86 -19.03
#